data_AF-A0A519JWX5-F1
#
_entry.id   AF-A0A519JWX5-F1
#
_cell.length_a   1.000
_cell.length_b   1.000
_cell.length_c   1.000
_cell.angle_alpha   90.00
_cell.angle_beta   90.00
_cell.angle_gamma   90.00
#
_symmetry.space_group_name_H-M   'P 1'
#
loop_
_entity.id
_entity.type
_entity.pdbx_description
1 polymer ?
#
loop_
_entity_poly.entity_id
_entity_poly.type
_entity_poly.pdbx_seq_one_letter_code
_entity_poly.pdbx_strand_id
1 'polypeptide(L)'
;NRQPVDTSIIGFSEEIIRDAVSYELQRDGQVYFINNRIENLKDIAGLIQRLVPDAKVIIGHGQMEGKQLEQNVLDFMDGKYDVLVATTIIESGVDVPNANTIFINDAHRFGMADVHQMRGRVGRSNRKAFCYLITPPFDMMTSDARKRLEAIEQFSDLGSGFQIAMKDLEIRGAGDLLGAEQSGFINEMGFETYQKMMQEALEELKDDEDFEDLFENEEDRQKLFKSTKEVNIDTDLELMLPDDYVSSTEERLSLYQKLAEINDAATLIAFEYELTDRFGKLPPEAINLLKSVELKWLAAEIGFDKLVVKNKVFLGYFPANPQDKFYQSDKFKKIIAYLTQNPKEATLKEKNNQLMMRKDNVTNVDEVNLVLNRILNH
;
A
#
# COMPACT_ATOMS: atom_id res chain seq x y z
N ASN A 1 0.47 20.01 -15.12
CA ASN A 1 0.84 19.55 -13.76
C ASN A 1 -0.32 19.80 -12.83
N ARG A 2 -0.93 18.73 -12.30
CA ARG A 2 -1.97 18.81 -11.26
C ARG A 2 -1.30 19.15 -9.93
N GLN A 3 -1.94 19.99 -9.13
CA GLN A 3 -1.44 20.34 -7.79
C GLN A 3 -2.03 19.38 -6.74
N PRO A 4 -1.30 19.07 -5.65
CA PRO A 4 -1.86 18.34 -4.52
C PRO A 4 -3.09 19.04 -3.95
N VAL A 5 -4.04 18.25 -3.44
CA VAL A 5 -5.25 18.77 -2.79
C VAL A 5 -4.93 19.04 -1.33
N ASP A 6 -5.03 20.31 -0.92
CA ASP A 6 -4.81 20.74 0.46
C ASP A 6 -5.96 20.25 1.33
N THR A 7 -5.68 19.29 2.20
CA THR A 7 -6.69 18.58 2.99
C THR A 7 -6.59 19.00 4.45
N SER A 8 -7.71 19.32 5.09
CA SER A 8 -7.73 19.76 6.49
C SER A 8 -8.94 19.22 7.23
N ILE A 9 -8.71 18.74 8.45
CA ILE A 9 -9.79 18.35 9.37
C ILE A 9 -10.28 19.59 10.11
N ILE A 10 -11.58 19.89 9.99
CA ILE A 10 -12.20 21.05 10.63
C ILE A 10 -13.46 20.66 11.41
N GLY A 11 -13.81 21.49 12.39
CA GLY A 11 -15.16 21.47 12.97
C GLY A 11 -16.17 22.13 12.02
N PHE A 12 -17.46 21.90 12.27
CA PHE A 12 -18.51 22.61 11.53
C PHE A 12 -18.50 24.09 11.91
N SER A 13 -17.93 24.93 11.03
CA SER A 13 -17.79 26.38 11.24
C SER A 13 -18.39 27.15 10.07
N GLU A 14 -19.42 27.95 10.35
CA GLU A 14 -20.05 28.83 9.36
C GLU A 14 -19.05 29.82 8.74
N GLU A 15 -18.07 30.28 9.53
CA GLU A 15 -17.04 31.19 9.06
C GLU A 15 -16.12 30.53 8.03
N ILE A 16 -15.63 29.32 8.30
CA ILE A 16 -14.76 28.59 7.38
C ILE A 16 -15.52 28.26 6.09
N ILE A 17 -16.76 27.77 6.21
CA ILE A 17 -17.61 27.45 5.05
C ILE A 17 -17.82 28.70 4.19
N ARG A 18 -18.20 29.84 4.81
CA ARG A 18 -18.40 31.11 4.10
C ARG A 18 -17.14 31.54 3.36
N ASP A 19 -16.01 31.54 4.03
CA ASP A 19 -14.76 32.08 3.49
C ASP A 19 -14.23 31.21 2.36
N ALA A 20 -14.26 29.89 2.51
CA ALA A 20 -13.81 28.97 1.46
C ALA A 20 -14.77 28.93 0.26
N VAL A 21 -16.09 29.02 0.46
CA VAL A 21 -17.05 29.15 -0.66
C VAL A 21 -16.82 30.48 -1.38
N SER A 22 -16.73 31.59 -0.64
CA SER A 22 -16.50 32.93 -1.23
C SER A 22 -15.18 32.99 -2.01
N TYR A 23 -14.13 32.37 -1.47
CA TYR A 23 -12.83 32.28 -2.14
C TYR A 23 -12.90 31.48 -3.44
N GLU A 24 -13.65 30.37 -3.47
CA GLU A 24 -13.84 29.59 -4.69
C GLU A 24 -14.62 30.37 -5.77
N LEU A 25 -15.67 31.10 -5.37
CA LEU A 25 -16.44 31.93 -6.28
C LEU A 25 -15.62 33.09 -6.87
N GLN A 26 -14.76 33.74 -6.07
CA GLN A 26 -13.89 34.82 -6.54
C GLN A 26 -12.91 34.41 -7.63
N ARG A 27 -12.63 33.11 -7.77
CA ARG A 27 -11.78 32.55 -8.81
C ARG A 27 -12.56 31.86 -9.93
N ASP A 28 -13.88 32.09 -10.03
CA ASP A 28 -14.77 31.42 -11.00
C ASP A 28 -14.71 29.88 -10.90
N GLY A 29 -14.56 29.38 -9.67
CA GLY A 29 -14.56 27.95 -9.37
C GLY A 29 -15.88 27.49 -8.79
N GLN A 30 -15.99 26.17 -8.58
CA GLN A 30 -17.20 25.55 -8.05
C GLN A 30 -16.89 24.68 -6.82
N VAL A 31 -17.91 24.51 -5.97
CA VAL A 31 -17.80 23.84 -4.68
C VAL A 31 -18.71 22.61 -4.63
N TYR A 32 -18.14 21.51 -4.15
CA TYR A 32 -18.92 20.36 -3.69
C TYR A 32 -19.16 20.44 -2.19
N PHE A 33 -20.38 20.17 -1.75
CA PHE A 33 -20.70 19.95 -0.34
C PHE A 33 -21.40 18.60 -0.18
N ILE A 34 -20.66 17.62 0.32
CA ILE A 34 -21.15 16.25 0.47
C ILE A 34 -21.72 16.04 1.86
N ASN A 35 -22.93 15.50 1.93
CA ASN A 35 -23.58 15.12 3.17
C ASN A 35 -24.41 13.85 2.98
N ASN A 36 -24.21 12.84 3.84
CA ASN A 36 -24.82 11.52 3.68
C ASN A 36 -26.35 11.52 3.93
N ARG A 37 -26.88 12.49 4.68
CA ARG A 37 -28.30 12.54 5.06
C ARG A 37 -29.09 13.45 4.13
N ILE A 38 -29.97 12.85 3.33
CA ILE A 38 -30.85 13.57 2.37
C ILE A 38 -31.69 14.63 3.08
N GLU A 39 -32.20 14.31 4.28
CA GLU A 39 -33.05 15.19 5.10
C GLU A 39 -32.39 16.55 5.36
N ASN A 40 -31.06 16.59 5.53
CA ASN A 40 -30.32 17.79 5.89
C ASN A 40 -29.84 18.60 4.67
N LEU A 41 -29.98 18.09 3.43
CA LEU A 41 -29.43 18.77 2.25
C LEU A 41 -30.06 20.15 2.03
N LYS A 42 -31.37 20.26 2.28
CA LYS A 42 -32.09 21.54 2.16
C LYS A 42 -31.62 22.57 3.17
N ASP A 43 -31.37 22.12 4.41
CA ASP A 43 -30.88 22.99 5.48
C ASP A 43 -29.45 23.47 5.18
N ILE A 44 -28.58 22.57 4.70
CA ILE A 44 -27.21 22.92 4.28
C ILE A 44 -27.23 23.88 3.10
N ALA A 45 -28.07 23.63 2.09
CA ALA A 45 -28.20 24.53 0.94
C ALA A 45 -28.70 25.92 1.38
N GLY A 46 -29.70 25.97 2.26
CA GLY A 46 -30.19 27.22 2.84
C GLY A 46 -29.14 27.94 3.69
N LEU A 47 -28.32 27.18 4.44
CA LEU A 47 -27.19 27.71 5.20
C LEU A 47 -26.16 28.37 4.28
N ILE A 48 -25.70 27.65 3.25
CA ILE A 48 -24.72 28.18 2.30
C ILE A 48 -25.27 29.40 1.58
N GLN A 49 -26.53 29.36 1.14
CA GLN A 49 -27.20 30.51 0.51
C GLN A 49 -27.30 31.72 1.43
N ARG A 50 -27.51 31.51 2.75
CA ARG A 50 -27.51 32.59 3.76
C ARG A 50 -26.11 33.16 3.98
N LEU A 51 -25.08 32.31 4.01
CA LEU A 51 -23.69 32.71 4.26
C LEU A 51 -23.07 33.42 3.05
N VAL A 52 -23.40 32.97 1.84
CA VAL A 52 -22.91 33.51 0.57
C VAL A 52 -24.11 33.76 -0.36
N PRO A 53 -24.77 34.93 -0.23
CA PRO A 53 -25.99 35.25 -0.99
C PRO A 53 -25.80 35.26 -2.51
N ASP A 54 -24.58 35.54 -2.98
CA ASP A 54 -24.25 35.58 -4.40
C ASP A 54 -24.06 34.19 -5.02
N ALA A 55 -23.90 33.15 -4.19
CA ALA A 55 -23.74 31.78 -4.67
C ALA A 55 -25.07 31.18 -5.14
N LYS A 56 -25.05 30.55 -6.30
CA LYS A 56 -26.16 29.73 -6.80
C LYS A 56 -25.98 28.30 -6.32
N VAL A 57 -26.83 27.89 -5.39
CA VAL A 57 -26.77 26.57 -4.76
C VAL A 57 -27.80 25.63 -5.40
N ILE A 58 -27.38 24.40 -5.72
CA ILE A 58 -28.26 23.33 -6.19
C ILE A 58 -28.07 22.07 -5.37
N ILE A 59 -29.13 21.25 -5.28
CA ILE A 59 -29.13 19.99 -4.54
C ILE A 59 -29.18 18.81 -5.52
N GLY A 60 -28.42 17.75 -5.24
CA GLY A 60 -28.53 16.48 -5.96
C GLY A 60 -28.50 15.27 -5.02
N HIS A 61 -29.51 14.40 -5.10
CA HIS A 61 -29.53 13.16 -4.30
C HIS A 61 -30.25 12.02 -5.03
N GLY A 62 -29.95 10.77 -4.65
CA GLY A 62 -30.45 9.56 -5.32
C GLY A 62 -31.96 9.34 -5.27
N GLN A 63 -32.69 9.96 -4.32
CA GLN A 63 -34.15 9.92 -4.29
C GLN A 63 -34.84 10.89 -5.28
N MET A 64 -34.09 11.72 -6.00
CA MET A 64 -34.66 12.57 -7.05
C MET A 64 -35.03 11.73 -8.27
N GLU A 65 -35.98 12.19 -9.08
CA GLU A 65 -36.21 11.58 -10.38
C GLU A 65 -34.93 11.62 -11.22
N GLY A 66 -34.57 10.51 -11.87
CA GLY A 66 -33.29 10.36 -12.57
C GLY A 66 -33.00 11.50 -13.56
N LYS A 67 -34.00 11.92 -14.33
CA LYS A 67 -33.88 13.06 -15.27
C LYS A 67 -33.58 14.39 -14.55
N GLN A 68 -34.17 14.61 -13.38
CA GLN A 68 -33.95 15.83 -12.61
C GLN A 68 -32.56 15.85 -11.99
N LEU A 69 -32.09 14.72 -11.47
CA LEU A 69 -30.73 14.59 -10.95
C LEU A 69 -29.70 14.83 -12.06
N GLU A 70 -29.87 14.18 -13.21
CA GLU A 70 -29.01 14.34 -14.37
C GLU A 70 -28.96 15.80 -14.83
N GLN A 71 -30.11 16.47 -14.93
CA GLN A 71 -30.17 17.88 -15.30
C GLN A 71 -29.46 18.77 -14.28
N ASN A 72 -29.64 18.54 -12.98
CA ASN A 72 -28.98 19.33 -11.93
C ASN A 72 -27.45 19.19 -11.99
N VAL A 73 -26.98 17.98 -12.26
CA VAL A 73 -25.54 17.69 -12.41
C VAL A 73 -24.99 18.35 -13.68
N LEU A 74 -25.69 18.25 -14.81
CA LEU A 74 -25.32 18.94 -16.05
C LEU A 74 -25.29 20.46 -15.90
N ASP A 75 -26.30 21.04 -15.24
CA ASP A 75 -26.35 22.48 -15.00
C ASP A 75 -25.20 22.94 -14.08
N PHE A 76 -24.81 22.11 -13.12
CA PHE A 76 -23.61 22.34 -12.33
C PHE A 76 -22.35 22.24 -13.21
N MET A 77 -22.19 21.18 -14.03
CA MET A 77 -21.05 21.07 -14.95
C MET A 77 -20.90 22.28 -15.90
N ASP A 78 -22.03 22.81 -16.38
CA ASP A 78 -22.10 23.98 -17.28
C ASP A 78 -21.77 25.31 -16.57
N GLY A 79 -21.54 25.31 -15.25
CA GLY A 79 -21.29 26.50 -14.45
C GLY A 79 -22.54 27.36 -14.21
N LYS A 80 -23.75 26.80 -14.35
CA LYS A 80 -24.99 27.53 -14.03
C LYS A 80 -25.19 27.67 -12.52
N TYR A 81 -24.57 26.78 -11.73
CA TYR A 81 -24.56 26.77 -10.28
C TYR A 81 -23.15 26.72 -9.73
N ASP A 82 -22.91 27.42 -8.63
CA ASP A 82 -21.58 27.55 -8.02
C ASP A 82 -21.34 26.48 -6.95
N VAL A 83 -22.41 26.00 -6.31
CA VAL A 83 -22.33 25.01 -5.22
C VAL A 83 -23.30 23.86 -5.46
N LEU A 84 -22.80 22.62 -5.46
CA LEU A 84 -23.60 21.41 -5.46
C LEU A 84 -23.60 20.77 -4.07
N VAL A 85 -24.77 20.75 -3.43
CA VAL A 85 -25.00 20.06 -2.14
C VAL A 85 -25.57 18.68 -2.43
N ALA A 86 -24.83 17.62 -2.09
CA ALA A 86 -25.15 16.29 -2.57
C ALA A 86 -24.89 15.15 -1.57
N THR A 87 -25.55 14.02 -1.79
CA THR A 87 -25.14 12.74 -1.20
C THR A 87 -23.95 12.14 -1.96
N THR A 88 -23.27 11.15 -1.36
CA THR A 88 -22.21 10.36 -2.01
C THR A 88 -22.62 9.71 -3.33
N ILE A 89 -23.91 9.45 -3.52
CA ILE A 89 -24.50 8.79 -4.71
C ILE A 89 -24.28 9.59 -6.02
N ILE A 90 -23.75 10.83 -5.99
CA ILE A 90 -23.22 11.51 -7.20
C ILE A 90 -21.79 11.01 -7.51
N GLU A 91 -21.61 9.70 -7.42
CA GLU A 91 -20.40 8.94 -7.75
C GLU A 91 -20.28 8.66 -9.25
N SER A 92 -21.32 9.02 -10.02
CA SER A 92 -21.56 8.67 -11.43
C SER A 92 -20.59 9.35 -12.39
N GLY A 93 -19.28 9.15 -12.27
CA GLY A 93 -18.29 9.44 -13.31
C GLY A 93 -18.18 10.90 -13.77
N VAL A 94 -18.96 11.82 -13.20
CA VAL A 94 -19.05 13.19 -13.68
C VAL A 94 -17.81 13.94 -13.23
N ASP A 95 -17.02 14.34 -14.22
CA ASP A 95 -15.86 15.19 -14.06
C ASP A 95 -16.28 16.66 -14.17
N VAL A 96 -16.07 17.45 -13.13
CA VAL A 96 -16.21 18.91 -13.16
C VAL A 96 -14.81 19.52 -12.99
N PRO A 97 -14.12 19.87 -14.09
CA PRO A 97 -12.74 20.38 -14.02
C PRO A 97 -12.58 21.67 -13.21
N ASN A 98 -13.66 22.46 -13.12
CA ASN A 98 -13.69 23.74 -12.41
C ASN A 98 -14.06 23.60 -10.92
N ALA A 99 -14.40 22.39 -10.46
CA ALA A 99 -14.62 22.13 -9.04
C ALA A 99 -13.28 21.92 -8.34
N ASN A 100 -12.89 22.87 -7.49
CA ASN A 100 -11.60 22.83 -6.80
C ASN A 100 -11.73 22.86 -5.27
N THR A 101 -12.93 23.00 -4.72
CA THR A 101 -13.16 22.91 -3.27
C THR A 101 -14.23 21.88 -2.97
N ILE A 102 -13.97 21.00 -2.01
CA ILE A 102 -14.93 20.02 -1.50
C ILE A 102 -15.03 20.10 0.02
N PHE A 103 -16.26 20.08 0.52
CA PHE A 103 -16.58 19.84 1.92
C PHE A 103 -17.19 18.45 2.07
N ILE A 104 -16.71 17.68 3.03
CA ILE A 104 -17.26 16.37 3.37
C ILE A 104 -17.81 16.46 4.78
N ASN A 105 -19.13 16.57 4.90
CA ASN A 105 -19.81 16.65 6.19
C ASN A 105 -19.86 15.29 6.87
N ASP A 106 -19.70 15.28 8.20
CA ASP A 106 -19.61 14.04 8.98
C ASP A 106 -18.53 13.07 8.43
N ALA A 107 -17.34 13.60 8.08
CA ALA A 107 -16.27 12.84 7.43
C ALA A 107 -15.89 11.54 8.17
N HIS A 108 -15.96 11.56 9.51
CA HIS A 108 -15.73 10.42 10.40
C HIS A 108 -16.64 9.19 10.13
N ARG A 109 -17.77 9.38 9.44
CA ARG A 109 -18.73 8.32 9.13
C ARG A 109 -18.49 7.65 7.76
N PHE A 110 -17.59 8.19 6.94
CA PHE A 110 -17.28 7.65 5.62
C PHE A 110 -16.07 6.72 5.64
N GLY A 111 -16.08 5.68 4.81
CA GLY A 111 -14.91 4.83 4.61
C GLY A 111 -13.72 5.63 4.08
N MET A 112 -12.50 5.17 4.38
CA MET A 112 -11.28 5.85 3.92
C MET A 112 -11.22 5.93 2.39
N ALA A 113 -11.61 4.85 1.71
CA ALA A 113 -11.73 4.78 0.25
C ALA A 113 -12.75 5.80 -0.28
N ASP A 114 -13.94 5.91 0.32
CA ASP A 114 -14.99 6.85 -0.10
C ASP A 114 -14.49 8.30 -0.01
N VAL A 115 -13.84 8.66 1.11
CA VAL A 115 -13.25 9.99 1.29
C VAL A 115 -12.16 10.26 0.27
N HIS A 116 -11.30 9.27 0.01
CA HIS A 116 -10.26 9.38 -1.01
C HIS A 116 -10.83 9.58 -2.42
N GLN A 117 -11.87 8.83 -2.79
CA GLN A 117 -12.54 8.97 -4.08
C GLN A 117 -13.21 10.34 -4.23
N MET A 118 -13.93 10.80 -3.19
CA MET A 118 -14.54 12.13 -3.16
C MET A 118 -13.49 13.24 -3.30
N ARG A 119 -12.38 13.14 -2.54
CA ARG A 119 -11.24 14.06 -2.66
C ARG A 119 -10.65 14.08 -4.08
N GLY A 120 -10.57 12.92 -4.74
CA GLY A 120 -10.08 12.80 -6.12
C GLY A 120 -10.96 13.46 -7.19
N ARG A 121 -12.17 13.91 -6.84
CA ARG A 121 -13.06 14.67 -7.74
C ARG A 121 -12.66 16.14 -7.87
N VAL A 122 -11.87 16.69 -6.95
CA VAL A 122 -11.33 18.05 -7.03
C VAL A 122 -9.86 18.06 -7.46
N GLY A 123 -9.35 19.21 -7.91
CA GLY A 123 -7.93 19.34 -8.29
C GLY A 123 -7.57 18.70 -9.62
N ARG A 124 -8.50 18.72 -10.58
CA ARG A 124 -8.26 18.31 -11.98
C ARG A 124 -7.67 19.43 -12.83
N SER A 125 -7.78 20.68 -12.39
CA SER A 125 -7.17 21.85 -13.02
C SER A 125 -5.72 22.09 -12.57
N ASN A 126 -5.08 23.14 -13.09
CA ASN A 126 -3.77 23.62 -12.61
C ASN A 126 -3.89 24.54 -11.38
N ARG A 127 -5.09 24.67 -10.79
CA ARG A 127 -5.36 25.50 -9.62
C ARG A 127 -5.24 24.68 -8.35
N LYS A 128 -4.86 25.34 -7.26
CA LYS A 128 -4.82 24.72 -5.93
C LYS A 128 -6.23 24.31 -5.50
N ALA A 129 -6.40 23.06 -5.12
CA ALA A 129 -7.67 22.52 -4.64
C ALA A 129 -7.65 22.31 -3.12
N PHE A 130 -8.85 22.34 -2.51
CA PHE A 130 -9.04 22.24 -1.08
C PHE A 130 -10.06 21.15 -0.73
N CYS A 131 -9.76 20.37 0.31
CA CYS A 131 -10.64 19.34 0.85
C CYS A 131 -10.83 19.57 2.36
N TYR A 132 -12.05 19.90 2.76
CA TYR A 132 -12.40 20.14 4.15
C TYR A 132 -13.18 18.95 4.71
N LEU A 133 -12.57 18.23 5.64
CA LEU A 133 -13.17 17.09 6.33
C LEU A 133 -13.86 17.60 7.61
N ILE A 134 -15.19 17.75 7.57
CA ILE A 134 -15.95 18.29 8.70
C ILE A 134 -16.27 17.16 9.68
N THR A 135 -15.85 17.34 10.92
CA THR A 135 -15.95 16.32 11.97
C THR A 135 -16.43 16.91 13.30
N PRO A 136 -17.05 16.10 14.18
CA PRO A 136 -17.22 16.49 15.57
C PRO A 136 -15.85 16.58 16.28
N PRO A 137 -15.79 17.17 17.48
CA PRO A 137 -14.59 17.17 18.30
C PRO A 137 -13.96 15.77 18.45
N PHE A 138 -12.62 15.71 18.49
CA PHE A 138 -11.85 14.46 18.49
C PHE A 138 -12.20 13.50 19.64
N ASP A 139 -12.64 14.03 20.78
CA ASP A 139 -13.11 13.28 21.96
C ASP A 139 -14.46 12.58 21.75
N MET A 140 -15.24 12.99 20.74
CA MET A 140 -16.51 12.36 20.36
C MET A 140 -16.36 11.34 19.23
N MET A 141 -15.16 11.15 18.69
CA MET A 141 -14.88 10.20 17.61
C MET A 141 -14.31 8.89 18.16
N THR A 142 -14.55 7.79 17.45
CA THR A 142 -13.84 6.53 17.73
C THR A 142 -12.35 6.69 17.38
N SER A 143 -11.50 5.91 18.06
CA SER A 143 -10.06 5.85 17.75
C SER A 143 -9.80 5.60 16.26
N ASP A 144 -10.60 4.73 15.66
CA ASP A 144 -10.41 4.28 14.29
C ASP A 144 -10.86 5.32 13.27
N ALA A 145 -11.93 6.06 13.57
CA ALA A 145 -12.34 7.22 12.77
C ALA A 145 -11.29 8.32 12.81
N ARG A 146 -10.73 8.59 13.99
CA ARG A 146 -9.65 9.57 14.17
C ARG A 146 -8.41 9.19 13.35
N LYS A 147 -7.87 7.98 13.54
CA LYS A 147 -6.67 7.50 12.84
C LYS A 147 -6.84 7.55 11.32
N ARG A 148 -8.01 7.16 10.83
CA ARG A 148 -8.37 7.20 9.41
C ARG A 148 -8.35 8.62 8.85
N LEU A 149 -8.97 9.58 9.55
CA LEU A 149 -9.00 10.97 9.12
C LEU A 149 -7.60 11.61 9.14
N GLU A 150 -6.82 11.37 10.20
CA GLU A 150 -5.43 11.82 10.31
C GLU A 150 -4.56 11.25 9.17
N ALA A 151 -4.75 9.97 8.82
CA ALA A 151 -4.07 9.37 7.67
C ALA A 151 -4.46 10.01 6.33
N ILE A 152 -5.75 10.32 6.12
CA ILE A 152 -6.19 11.00 4.88
C ILE A 152 -5.60 12.41 4.75
N GLU A 153 -5.46 13.12 5.88
CA GLU A 153 -4.84 14.44 5.94
C GLU A 153 -3.33 14.38 5.65
N GLN A 154 -2.62 13.39 6.21
CA GLN A 154 -1.17 13.23 6.02
C GLN A 154 -0.80 12.73 4.61
N PHE A 155 -1.58 11.81 4.04
CA PHE A 155 -1.33 11.26 2.71
C PHE A 155 -2.10 12.04 1.63
N SER A 156 -1.88 13.36 1.55
CA SER A 156 -2.55 14.28 0.61
C SER A 156 -1.93 14.33 -0.80
N ASP A 157 -0.76 13.71 -0.98
CA ASP A 157 -0.01 13.80 -2.24
C ASP A 157 -0.61 12.94 -3.38
N LEU A 158 -0.39 13.39 -4.62
CA LEU A 158 -0.85 12.72 -5.81
C LEU A 158 -0.15 11.35 -5.95
N GLY A 159 -0.90 10.25 -5.91
CA GLY A 159 -0.36 8.88 -5.90
C GLY A 159 -0.45 8.14 -4.56
N SER A 160 -0.97 8.81 -3.52
CA SER A 160 -1.19 8.25 -2.17
C SER A 160 -2.25 7.14 -2.06
N GLY A 161 -2.97 6.81 -3.14
CA GLY A 161 -4.06 5.83 -3.11
C GLY A 161 -3.65 4.46 -2.56
N PHE A 162 -2.43 4.02 -2.88
CA PHE A 162 -1.86 2.78 -2.35
C PHE A 162 -1.59 2.86 -0.83
N GLN A 163 -0.98 3.95 -0.35
CA GLN A 163 -0.70 4.18 1.08
C GLN A 163 -1.99 4.29 1.89
N ILE A 164 -3.02 4.90 1.31
CA ILE A 164 -4.35 5.06 1.92
C ILE A 164 -5.07 3.72 2.03
N ALA A 165 -5.01 2.88 0.99
CA ALA A 165 -5.58 1.53 1.02
C ALA A 165 -4.89 0.64 2.08
N MET A 166 -3.55 0.72 2.18
CA MET A 166 -2.79 0.01 3.21
C MET A 166 -3.17 0.45 4.63
N LYS A 167 -3.32 1.75 4.88
CA LYS A 167 -3.76 2.25 6.19
C LYS A 167 -5.22 1.89 6.51
N ASP A 168 -6.11 1.87 5.52
CA ASP A 168 -7.50 1.40 5.73
C ASP A 168 -7.53 -0.09 6.09
N LEU A 169 -6.67 -0.90 5.47
CA LEU A 169 -6.52 -2.33 5.77
C LEU A 169 -5.93 -2.56 7.17
N GLU A 170 -4.97 -1.73 7.59
CA GLU A 170 -4.43 -1.73 8.97
C GLU A 170 -5.53 -1.37 10.00
N ILE A 171 -6.32 -0.34 9.71
CA ILE A 171 -7.38 0.16 10.62
C ILE A 171 -8.56 -0.82 10.68
N ARG A 172 -8.97 -1.44 9.55
CA ARG A 172 -10.07 -2.42 9.51
C ARG A 172 -9.64 -3.80 10.01
N GLY A 173 -8.41 -4.23 9.68
CA GLY A 173 -7.82 -5.49 10.16
C GLY A 173 -7.65 -5.51 11.68
N ALA A 174 -7.45 -4.34 12.31
CA ALA A 174 -7.45 -4.16 13.76
C ALA A 174 -8.80 -4.41 14.46
N GLY A 175 -9.92 -4.39 13.73
CA GLY A 175 -11.27 -4.38 14.30
C GLY A 175 -12.00 -5.72 14.31
N ASP A 176 -12.02 -6.46 13.19
CA ASP A 176 -12.82 -7.70 13.06
C ASP A 176 -12.00 -8.99 13.04
N LEU A 177 -10.69 -8.91 12.78
CA LEU A 177 -9.77 -10.07 12.87
C LEU A 177 -9.06 -10.16 14.23
N LEU A 178 -9.18 -9.12 15.06
CA LEU A 178 -8.39 -8.92 16.28
C LEU A 178 -9.31 -8.78 17.51
N GLY A 179 -10.04 -9.85 17.80
CA GLY A 179 -10.68 -10.03 19.11
C GLY A 179 -9.67 -9.94 20.25
N ALA A 180 -10.14 -9.53 21.43
CA ALA A 180 -9.37 -9.14 22.61
C ALA A 180 -8.38 -10.19 23.21
N GLU A 181 -8.16 -11.33 22.54
CA GLU A 181 -7.21 -12.37 22.97
C GLU A 181 -5.89 -12.42 22.16
N GLN A 182 -5.72 -11.60 21.11
CA GLN A 182 -4.54 -11.67 20.22
C GLN A 182 -3.73 -10.37 20.10
N SER A 183 -3.68 -9.53 21.13
CA SER A 183 -2.70 -8.42 21.19
C SER A 183 -1.23 -8.89 21.15
N GLY A 184 -0.97 -10.20 21.36
CA GLY A 184 0.35 -10.81 21.24
C GLY A 184 0.80 -11.13 19.80
N PHE A 185 -0.10 -11.12 18.81
CA PHE A 185 0.20 -11.64 17.45
C PHE A 185 0.96 -10.64 16.56
N ILE A 186 0.82 -9.33 16.83
CA ILE A 186 1.50 -8.27 16.08
C ILE A 186 2.99 -8.16 16.47
N ASN A 187 3.32 -8.43 17.73
CA ASN A 187 4.71 -8.46 18.21
C ASN A 187 5.50 -9.66 17.66
N GLU A 188 4.81 -10.69 17.14
CA GLU A 188 5.39 -11.89 16.52
C GLU A 188 5.38 -11.86 14.97
N MET A 189 4.95 -10.77 14.33
CA MET A 189 4.93 -10.69 12.86
C MET A 189 6.34 -10.57 12.27
N GLY A 190 6.84 -11.67 11.70
CA GLY A 190 8.07 -11.71 10.92
C GLY A 190 7.92 -11.12 9.52
N PHE A 191 9.04 -10.80 8.87
CA PHE A 191 9.07 -10.26 7.50
C PHE A 191 8.43 -11.20 6.48
N GLU A 192 8.52 -12.52 6.70
CA GLU A 192 7.86 -13.51 5.86
C GLU A 192 6.33 -13.35 5.83
N THR A 193 5.72 -13.05 6.98
CA THR A 193 4.28 -12.82 7.10
C THR A 193 3.87 -11.55 6.34
N TYR A 194 4.68 -10.49 6.46
CA TYR A 194 4.48 -9.26 5.68
C TYR A 194 4.55 -9.53 4.17
N GLN A 195 5.58 -10.26 3.69
CA GLN A 195 5.70 -10.60 2.28
C GLN A 195 4.55 -11.47 1.78
N LYS A 196 4.10 -12.43 2.59
CA LYS A 196 2.96 -13.29 2.25
C LYS A 196 1.67 -12.48 2.13
N MET A 197 1.40 -11.57 3.07
CA MET A 197 0.24 -10.68 3.01
C MET A 197 0.30 -9.74 1.81
N MET A 198 1.48 -9.20 1.49
CA MET A 198 1.71 -8.39 0.29
C MET A 198 1.45 -9.17 -0.99
N GLN A 199 1.91 -10.43 -1.05
CA GLN A 199 1.73 -11.29 -2.21
C GLN A 199 0.27 -11.70 -2.38
N GLU A 200 -0.41 -12.08 -1.29
CA GLU A 200 -1.85 -12.38 -1.30
C GLU A 200 -2.66 -11.16 -1.75
N ALA A 201 -2.33 -9.96 -1.25
CA ALA A 201 -2.99 -8.72 -1.70
C ALA A 201 -2.72 -8.41 -3.17
N LEU A 202 -1.51 -8.66 -3.68
CA LEU A 202 -1.17 -8.49 -5.10
C LEU A 202 -1.86 -9.54 -5.99
N GLU A 203 -2.05 -10.77 -5.50
CA GLU A 203 -2.79 -11.83 -6.17
C GLU A 203 -4.29 -11.54 -6.21
N GLU A 204 -4.88 -11.06 -5.11
CA GLU A 204 -6.28 -10.61 -5.08
C GLU A 204 -6.52 -9.44 -6.04
N LEU A 205 -5.59 -8.49 -6.12
CA LEU A 205 -5.64 -7.37 -7.08
C LEU A 205 -5.45 -7.82 -8.54
N LYS A 206 -4.84 -8.99 -8.78
CA LYS A 206 -4.64 -9.53 -10.13
C LYS A 206 -5.91 -10.18 -10.69
N ASP A 207 -6.78 -10.70 -9.82
CA ASP A 207 -8.04 -11.36 -10.17
C ASP A 207 -9.23 -10.37 -10.22
N ASP A 208 -8.99 -9.08 -9.94
CA ASP A 208 -9.97 -8.00 -10.07
C ASP A 208 -9.99 -7.46 -11.52
N GLU A 209 -11.12 -7.64 -12.21
CA GLU A 209 -11.31 -7.26 -13.62
C GLU A 209 -11.14 -5.74 -13.84
N ASP A 210 -11.41 -4.91 -12.81
CA ASP A 210 -11.27 -3.44 -12.90
C ASP A 210 -9.80 -2.99 -12.76
N PHE A 211 -8.89 -3.87 -12.31
CA PHE A 211 -7.47 -3.57 -12.13
C PHE A 211 -6.67 -3.69 -13.44
N GLU A 212 -7.20 -4.37 -14.45
CA GLU A 212 -6.58 -4.48 -15.78
C GLU A 212 -6.57 -3.14 -16.54
N ASP A 213 -7.56 -2.28 -16.31
CA ASP A 213 -7.72 -0.98 -17.00
C ASP A 213 -6.85 0.16 -16.42
N LEU A 214 -6.16 -0.09 -15.29
CA LEU A 214 -5.29 0.90 -14.62
C LEU A 214 -3.90 1.02 -15.25
N PHE A 215 -3.52 0.11 -16.14
CA PHE A 215 -2.20 0.07 -16.77
C PHE A 215 -2.27 0.43 -18.25
N GLU A 216 -1.50 1.44 -18.67
CA GLU A 216 -1.48 1.92 -20.07
C GLU A 216 -0.95 0.87 -21.05
N ASN A 217 -0.23 -0.16 -20.57
CA ASN A 217 0.27 -1.26 -21.40
C ASN A 217 0.55 -2.54 -20.57
N GLU A 218 0.55 -3.68 -21.27
CA GLU A 218 0.89 -5.02 -20.75
C GLU A 218 2.32 -5.10 -20.19
N GLU A 219 3.25 -4.25 -20.62
CA GLU A 219 4.63 -4.24 -20.09
C GLU A 219 4.72 -3.66 -18.68
N ASP A 220 3.95 -2.63 -18.34
CA ASP A 220 3.92 -1.99 -17.03
C ASP A 220 3.16 -2.86 -16.02
N ARG A 221 2.08 -3.52 -16.45
CA ARG A 221 1.45 -4.63 -15.71
C ARG A 221 2.48 -5.74 -15.45
N GLN A 222 3.22 -6.16 -16.48
CA GLN A 222 4.28 -7.14 -16.33
C GLN A 222 5.45 -6.65 -15.49
N LYS A 223 5.70 -5.36 -15.24
CA LYS A 223 6.74 -4.91 -14.30
C LYS A 223 6.31 -5.04 -12.84
N LEU A 224 5.02 -4.86 -12.54
CA LEU A 224 4.45 -5.16 -11.22
C LEU A 224 4.46 -6.66 -10.90
N PHE A 225 4.29 -7.51 -11.91
CA PHE A 225 4.28 -8.97 -11.77
C PHE A 225 5.59 -9.68 -12.21
N LYS A 226 6.54 -8.99 -12.84
CA LYS A 226 7.93 -9.43 -13.05
C LYS A 226 8.71 -9.16 -11.78
N SER A 227 8.31 -9.81 -10.71
CA SER A 227 9.30 -10.17 -9.72
C SER A 227 10.12 -11.31 -10.32
N THR A 228 11.43 -11.09 -10.45
CA THR A 228 12.43 -12.08 -10.82
C THR A 228 12.15 -13.38 -10.07
N LYS A 229 11.59 -14.40 -10.77
CA LYS A 229 11.24 -15.75 -10.26
C LYS A 229 11.40 -15.87 -8.73
N GLU A 230 10.42 -15.38 -7.97
CA GLU A 230 10.58 -15.20 -6.51
C GLU A 230 10.88 -16.54 -5.85
N VAL A 231 12.10 -16.65 -5.35
CA VAL A 231 12.51 -17.84 -4.63
C VAL A 231 11.95 -17.73 -3.21
N ASN A 232 10.89 -18.49 -2.95
CA ASN A 232 10.29 -18.58 -1.63
C ASN A 232 11.25 -19.27 -0.65
N ILE A 233 11.49 -18.61 0.49
CA ILE A 233 12.25 -19.15 1.62
C ILE A 233 11.23 -19.65 2.64
N ASP A 234 11.33 -20.93 3.01
CA ASP A 234 10.59 -21.51 4.12
C ASP A 234 11.56 -21.78 5.28
N THR A 235 11.61 -20.89 6.29
CA THR A 235 12.56 -21.02 7.40
C THR A 235 11.92 -21.05 8.79
N ASP A 236 12.63 -21.65 9.75
CA ASP A 236 12.36 -21.55 11.19
C ASP A 236 13.31 -20.56 11.90
N LEU A 237 14.16 -19.86 11.14
CA LEU A 237 14.98 -18.76 11.65
C LEU A 237 14.12 -17.50 11.79
N GLU A 238 14.37 -16.73 12.85
CA GLU A 238 13.73 -15.44 13.05
C GLU A 238 14.28 -14.43 12.03
N LEU A 239 13.47 -14.11 11.02
CA LEU A 239 13.76 -13.11 9.99
C LEU A 239 12.91 -11.86 10.26
N MET A 240 13.34 -11.04 11.21
CA MET A 240 12.57 -9.88 11.62
C MET A 240 13.44 -8.75 12.16
N LEU A 241 12.84 -7.55 12.22
CA LEU A 241 13.29 -6.45 13.06
C LEU A 241 12.60 -6.61 14.43
N PRO A 242 13.35 -6.93 15.50
CA PRO A 242 12.78 -7.10 16.84
C PRO A 242 12.16 -5.81 17.42
N ASP A 243 11.17 -5.96 18.32
CA ASP A 243 10.50 -4.83 19.01
C ASP A 243 11.47 -3.97 19.83
N ASP A 244 12.47 -4.61 20.44
CA ASP A 244 13.50 -3.94 21.24
C ASP A 244 14.55 -3.22 20.39
N TYR A 245 14.64 -3.55 19.09
CA TYR A 245 15.49 -2.87 18.12
C TYR A 245 14.76 -1.71 17.42
N VAL A 246 13.52 -1.93 16.96
CA VAL A 246 12.66 -0.89 16.37
C VAL A 246 11.32 -0.88 17.09
N SER A 247 11.21 -0.01 18.09
CA SER A 247 10.02 0.05 18.97
C SER A 247 8.76 0.54 18.27
N SER A 248 8.90 1.37 17.24
CA SER A 248 7.75 1.86 16.46
C SER A 248 7.34 0.84 15.40
N THR A 249 6.12 0.33 15.49
CA THR A 249 5.55 -0.59 14.49
C THR A 249 5.47 0.07 13.10
N GLU A 250 5.12 1.35 13.04
CA GLU A 250 5.02 2.10 11.77
C GLU A 250 6.38 2.23 11.08
N GLU A 251 7.42 2.53 11.87
CA GLU A 251 8.78 2.65 11.39
C GLU A 251 9.29 1.31 10.88
N ARG A 252 8.96 0.22 11.59
CA ARG A 252 9.33 -1.14 11.19
C ARG A 252 8.67 -1.57 9.88
N LEU A 253 7.39 -1.25 9.70
CA LEU A 253 6.68 -1.51 8.45
C LEU A 253 7.30 -0.73 7.28
N SER A 254 7.64 0.55 7.51
CA SER A 254 8.35 1.35 6.51
C SER A 254 9.73 0.77 6.15
N LEU A 255 10.46 0.25 7.14
CA LEU A 255 11.75 -0.42 6.92
C LEU A 255 11.58 -1.72 6.13
N TYR A 256 10.55 -2.51 6.41
CA TYR A 256 10.25 -3.72 5.63
C TYR A 256 9.85 -3.41 4.18
N GLN A 257 9.06 -2.36 3.95
CA GLN A 257 8.74 -1.87 2.61
C GLN A 257 10.01 -1.50 1.84
N LYS A 258 10.85 -0.67 2.46
CA LYS A 258 12.11 -0.23 1.86
C LYS A 258 13.03 -1.42 1.56
N LEU A 259 13.12 -2.40 2.45
CA LEU A 259 13.90 -3.62 2.26
C LEU A 259 13.40 -4.45 1.08
N ALA A 260 12.09 -4.53 0.87
CA ALA A 260 11.49 -5.27 -0.25
C ALA A 260 11.78 -4.65 -1.62
N GLU A 261 12.05 -3.34 -1.68
CA GLU A 261 12.41 -2.63 -2.92
C GLU A 261 13.91 -2.75 -3.28
N ILE A 262 14.73 -3.28 -2.38
CA ILE A 262 16.18 -3.43 -2.60
C ILE A 262 16.43 -4.58 -3.56
N ASN A 263 17.15 -4.30 -4.65
CA ASN A 263 17.45 -5.27 -5.71
C ASN A 263 18.95 -5.47 -5.96
N ASP A 264 19.82 -4.79 -5.20
CA ASP A 264 21.26 -4.86 -5.36
C ASP A 264 22.03 -4.77 -4.03
N ALA A 265 23.23 -5.33 -4.03
CA ALA A 265 24.06 -5.43 -2.84
C ALA A 265 24.54 -4.06 -2.30
N ALA A 266 24.76 -3.07 -3.16
CA ALA A 266 25.24 -1.76 -2.71
C ALA A 266 24.14 -1.02 -1.93
N THR A 267 22.91 -1.09 -2.41
CA THR A 267 21.73 -0.52 -1.73
C THR A 267 21.44 -1.27 -0.42
N LEU A 268 21.60 -2.60 -0.38
CA LEU A 268 21.44 -3.38 0.85
C LEU A 268 22.47 -2.97 1.93
N ILE A 269 23.73 -2.78 1.54
CA ILE A 269 24.77 -2.29 2.45
C ILE A 269 24.42 -0.89 2.96
N ALA A 270 23.96 0.01 2.09
CA ALA A 270 23.54 1.35 2.51
C ALA A 270 22.38 1.29 3.52
N PHE A 271 21.43 0.40 3.31
CA PHE A 271 20.32 0.15 4.24
C PHE A 271 20.79 -0.43 5.57
N GLU A 272 21.75 -1.36 5.57
CA GLU A 272 22.39 -1.88 6.78
C GLU A 272 23.07 -0.76 7.60
N TYR A 273 23.77 0.15 6.93
CA TYR A 273 24.37 1.32 7.57
C TYR A 273 23.32 2.26 8.16
N GLU A 274 22.23 2.53 7.44
CA GLU A 274 21.12 3.36 7.93
C GLU A 274 20.48 2.76 9.18
N LEU A 275 20.23 1.45 9.18
CA LEU A 275 19.71 0.76 10.36
C LEU A 275 20.68 0.90 11.54
N THR A 276 21.97 0.73 11.28
CA THR A 276 22.99 0.79 12.33
C THR A 276 23.15 2.20 12.91
N ASP A 277 23.07 3.22 12.05
CA ASP A 277 23.18 4.63 12.44
C ASP A 277 21.98 5.09 13.27
N ARG A 278 20.77 4.66 12.90
CA ARG A 278 19.52 5.07 13.57
C ARG A 278 19.21 4.27 14.83
N PHE A 279 19.46 2.96 14.83
CA PHE A 279 18.98 2.04 15.88
C PHE A 279 20.11 1.34 16.63
N GLY A 280 21.37 1.53 16.24
CA GLY A 280 22.53 0.92 16.87
C GLY A 280 22.85 -0.47 16.31
N LYS A 281 23.46 -1.34 17.12
CA LYS A 281 23.96 -2.62 16.62
C LYS A 281 22.81 -3.55 16.21
N LEU A 282 22.89 -4.09 14.99
CA LEU A 282 21.92 -5.07 14.48
C LEU A 282 21.86 -6.33 15.35
N PRO A 283 20.65 -6.75 15.77
CA PRO A 283 20.45 -8.03 16.45
C PRO A 283 20.50 -9.21 15.46
N PRO A 284 20.72 -10.45 15.93
CA PRO A 284 20.90 -11.63 15.07
C PRO A 284 19.75 -11.87 14.07
N GLU A 285 18.52 -11.58 14.48
CA GLU A 285 17.29 -11.74 13.70
C GLU A 285 17.27 -10.74 12.54
N ALA A 286 17.69 -9.50 12.79
CA ALA A 286 17.81 -8.46 11.77
C ALA A 286 18.96 -8.76 10.79
N ILE A 287 20.08 -9.31 11.28
CA ILE A 287 21.17 -9.77 10.41
C ILE A 287 20.67 -10.90 9.50
N ASN A 288 19.99 -11.89 10.05
CA ASN A 288 19.42 -12.99 9.27
C ASN A 288 18.40 -12.47 8.24
N LEU A 289 17.58 -11.49 8.61
CA LEU A 289 16.65 -10.83 7.69
C LEU A 289 17.37 -10.21 6.49
N LEU A 290 18.38 -9.37 6.70
CA LEU A 290 19.15 -8.77 5.59
C LEU A 290 19.85 -9.83 4.74
N LYS A 291 20.40 -10.86 5.39
CA LYS A 291 21.05 -11.98 4.71
C LYS A 291 20.09 -12.85 3.92
N SER A 292 18.81 -12.90 4.29
CA SER A 292 17.78 -13.60 3.54
C SER A 292 17.50 -12.94 2.19
N VAL A 293 17.63 -11.61 2.10
CA VAL A 293 17.50 -10.89 0.83
C VAL A 293 18.65 -11.25 -0.10
N GLU A 294 19.88 -11.25 0.40
CA GLU A 294 21.06 -11.72 -0.34
C GLU A 294 20.90 -13.19 -0.77
N LEU A 295 20.38 -14.05 0.11
CA LEU A 295 20.13 -15.47 -0.18
C LEU A 295 19.18 -15.63 -1.37
N LYS A 296 18.12 -14.82 -1.47
CA LYS A 296 17.17 -14.88 -2.60
C LYS A 296 17.85 -14.60 -3.93
N TRP A 297 18.72 -13.59 -3.99
CA TRP A 297 19.45 -13.25 -5.21
C TRP A 297 20.40 -14.37 -5.62
N LEU A 298 21.19 -14.87 -4.67
CA LEU A 298 22.12 -15.98 -4.91
C LEU A 298 21.38 -17.25 -5.33
N ALA A 299 20.23 -17.55 -4.72
CA ALA A 299 19.42 -18.70 -5.06
C ALA A 299 18.80 -18.60 -6.45
N ALA A 300 18.28 -17.43 -6.81
CA ALA A 300 17.80 -17.16 -8.17
C ALA A 300 18.92 -17.32 -9.20
N GLU A 301 20.13 -16.84 -8.88
CA GLU A 301 21.28 -16.98 -9.75
C GLU A 301 21.76 -18.44 -9.89
N ILE A 302 21.75 -19.20 -8.80
CA ILE A 302 22.04 -20.64 -8.81
C ILE A 302 20.99 -21.41 -9.62
N GLY A 303 19.74 -20.95 -9.61
CA GLY A 303 18.61 -21.58 -10.31
C GLY A 303 17.73 -22.44 -9.42
N PHE A 304 17.62 -22.12 -8.13
CA PHE A 304 16.65 -22.75 -7.24
C PHE A 304 15.23 -22.22 -7.48
N ASP A 305 14.24 -23.10 -7.36
CA ASP A 305 12.81 -22.75 -7.39
C ASP A 305 12.22 -22.60 -5.99
N LYS A 306 12.84 -23.23 -4.99
CA LYS A 306 12.38 -23.19 -3.59
C LYS A 306 13.55 -23.37 -2.63
N LEU A 307 13.51 -22.67 -1.49
CA LEU A 307 14.45 -22.81 -0.40
C LEU A 307 13.72 -23.25 0.87
N VAL A 308 14.35 -24.13 1.63
CA VAL A 308 13.90 -24.51 2.98
C VAL A 308 15.10 -24.44 3.90
N VAL A 309 15.01 -23.67 4.99
CA VAL A 309 16.04 -23.59 6.04
C VAL A 309 15.38 -23.95 7.37
N LYS A 310 15.36 -25.25 7.72
CA LYS A 310 14.69 -25.74 8.94
C LYS A 310 15.51 -26.78 9.66
N ASN A 311 15.40 -26.83 10.99
CA ASN A 311 16.08 -27.80 11.85
C ASN A 311 17.61 -27.84 11.58
N LYS A 312 18.21 -26.67 11.34
CA LYS A 312 19.63 -26.51 10.96
C LYS A 312 20.03 -27.17 9.65
N VAL A 313 19.08 -27.38 8.74
CA VAL A 313 19.32 -27.94 7.41
C VAL A 313 18.79 -26.97 6.36
N PHE A 314 19.66 -26.61 5.42
CA PHE A 314 19.28 -25.91 4.19
C PHE A 314 19.01 -26.93 3.08
N LEU A 315 17.92 -26.72 2.35
CA LEU A 315 17.54 -27.42 1.13
C LEU A 315 17.21 -26.39 0.04
N GLY A 316 18.03 -26.34 -1.01
CA GLY A 316 17.73 -25.60 -2.24
C GLY A 316 17.22 -26.56 -3.30
N TYR A 317 15.97 -26.40 -3.72
CA TYR A 317 15.32 -27.28 -4.70
C TYR A 317 15.51 -26.73 -6.11
N PHE A 318 16.02 -27.58 -7.00
CA PHE A 318 16.11 -27.28 -8.43
C PHE A 318 14.75 -27.49 -9.12
N PRO A 319 14.59 -27.05 -10.39
CA PRO A 319 13.34 -27.18 -11.12
C PRO A 319 12.80 -28.61 -11.13
N ALA A 320 11.54 -28.79 -10.75
CA ALA A 320 10.95 -30.12 -10.62
C ALA A 320 10.83 -30.87 -11.96
N ASN A 321 10.81 -30.14 -13.08
CA ASN A 321 10.75 -30.73 -14.43
C ASN A 321 12.14 -31.22 -14.86
N PRO A 322 12.37 -32.54 -15.01
CA PRO A 322 13.69 -33.07 -15.41
C PRO A 322 14.11 -32.69 -16.84
N GLN A 323 13.18 -32.21 -17.67
CA GLN A 323 13.46 -31.69 -19.01
C GLN A 323 13.69 -30.17 -19.05
N ASP A 324 13.78 -29.51 -17.89
CA ASP A 324 14.08 -28.09 -17.84
C ASP A 324 15.44 -27.79 -18.51
N LYS A 325 15.48 -26.72 -19.32
CA LYS A 325 16.69 -26.27 -20.01
C LYS A 325 17.83 -25.97 -19.05
N PHE A 326 17.51 -25.63 -17.79
CA PHE A 326 18.48 -25.44 -16.72
C PHE A 326 19.43 -26.63 -16.57
N TYR A 327 18.94 -27.87 -16.65
CA TYR A 327 19.74 -29.08 -16.48
C TYR A 327 20.75 -29.32 -17.62
N GLN A 328 20.55 -28.69 -18.77
CA GLN A 328 21.47 -28.75 -19.92
C GLN A 328 22.50 -27.62 -19.91
N SER A 329 22.33 -26.62 -19.03
CA SER A 329 23.17 -25.44 -18.96
C SER A 329 24.58 -25.74 -18.44
N ASP A 330 25.56 -24.97 -18.89
CA ASP A 330 26.93 -25.06 -18.35
C ASP A 330 26.99 -24.59 -16.90
N LYS A 331 26.06 -23.71 -16.47
CA LYS A 331 25.89 -23.30 -15.07
C LYS A 331 25.59 -24.52 -14.18
N PHE A 332 24.61 -25.35 -14.55
CA PHE A 332 24.29 -26.56 -13.79
C PHE A 332 25.47 -27.54 -13.72
N LYS A 333 26.19 -27.73 -14.84
CA LYS A 333 27.40 -28.59 -14.85
C LYS A 333 28.47 -28.12 -13.87
N LYS A 334 28.72 -26.80 -13.79
CA LYS A 334 29.66 -26.20 -12.84
C LYS A 334 29.24 -26.42 -11.39
N ILE A 335 27.94 -26.21 -11.09
CA ILE A 335 27.39 -26.44 -9.75
C ILE A 335 27.61 -27.90 -9.31
N ILE A 336 27.30 -28.87 -10.17
CA ILE A 336 27.52 -30.28 -9.87
C ILE A 336 29.01 -30.61 -9.70
N ALA A 337 29.88 -30.07 -10.54
CA ALA A 337 31.32 -30.25 -10.41
C ALA A 337 31.83 -29.72 -9.07
N TYR A 338 31.39 -28.53 -8.64
CA TYR A 338 31.73 -27.95 -7.35
C TYR A 338 31.28 -28.84 -6.19
N LEU A 339 30.00 -29.23 -6.16
CA LEU A 339 29.43 -30.04 -5.08
C LEU A 339 30.10 -31.41 -4.97
N THR A 340 30.54 -31.98 -6.10
CA THR A 340 31.27 -33.25 -6.13
C THR A 340 32.69 -33.11 -5.57
N GLN A 341 33.36 -31.99 -5.82
CA GLN A 341 34.70 -31.69 -5.31
C GLN A 341 34.68 -31.27 -3.83
N ASN A 342 33.59 -30.66 -3.36
CA ASN A 342 33.47 -30.08 -2.03
C ASN A 342 32.30 -30.68 -1.22
N PRO A 343 32.23 -32.02 -1.01
CA PRO A 343 31.09 -32.68 -0.37
C PRO A 343 30.91 -32.34 1.12
N LYS A 344 31.91 -31.71 1.74
CA LYS A 344 31.82 -31.22 3.13
C LYS A 344 31.03 -29.92 3.25
N GLU A 345 30.90 -29.14 2.18
CA GLU A 345 30.21 -27.85 2.21
C GLU A 345 28.71 -27.98 1.95
N ALA A 346 28.35 -28.78 0.95
CA ALA A 346 26.99 -29.16 0.62
C ALA A 346 26.98 -30.42 -0.25
N THR A 347 25.84 -31.11 -0.32
CA THR A 347 25.67 -32.34 -1.10
C THR A 347 24.47 -32.24 -2.03
N LEU A 348 24.56 -32.88 -3.20
CA LEU A 348 23.40 -33.07 -4.06
C LEU A 348 22.60 -34.30 -3.58
N LYS A 349 21.28 -34.15 -3.47
CA LYS A 349 20.33 -35.20 -3.13
C LYS A 349 19.20 -35.21 -4.13
N GLU A 350 18.54 -36.36 -4.26
CA GLU A 350 17.33 -36.51 -5.06
C GLU A 350 16.22 -37.10 -4.19
N LYS A 351 15.02 -36.54 -4.25
CA LYS A 351 13.83 -37.06 -3.59
C LYS A 351 12.63 -36.79 -4.49
N ASN A 352 11.78 -37.80 -4.72
CA ASN A 352 10.57 -37.70 -5.55
C ASN A 352 10.85 -37.12 -6.96
N ASN A 353 11.93 -37.57 -7.64
CA ASN A 353 12.38 -37.05 -8.94
C ASN A 353 12.75 -35.56 -8.97
N GLN A 354 12.94 -34.92 -7.81
CA GLN A 354 13.42 -33.54 -7.72
C GLN A 354 14.82 -33.51 -7.11
N LEU A 355 15.74 -32.84 -7.80
CA LEU A 355 17.09 -32.58 -7.30
C LEU A 355 17.08 -31.45 -6.28
N MET A 356 17.87 -31.61 -5.23
CA MET A 356 18.06 -30.60 -4.20
C MET A 356 19.51 -30.54 -3.71
N MET A 357 19.99 -29.35 -3.42
CA MET A 357 21.23 -29.13 -2.67
C MET A 357 20.91 -29.16 -1.18
N ARG A 358 21.64 -29.95 -0.41
CA ARG A 358 21.51 -30.06 1.04
C ARG A 358 22.78 -29.60 1.74
N LYS A 359 22.63 -28.71 2.72
CA LYS A 359 23.69 -28.32 3.68
C LYS A 359 23.18 -28.54 5.10
N ASP A 360 23.93 -29.28 5.89
CA ASP A 360 23.63 -29.55 7.30
C ASP A 360 24.36 -28.54 8.21
N ASN A 361 23.92 -28.44 9.46
CA ASN A 361 24.45 -27.58 10.52
C ASN A 361 24.36 -26.07 10.26
N VAL A 362 23.35 -25.62 9.51
CA VAL A 362 23.08 -24.20 9.25
C VAL A 362 22.55 -23.52 10.51
N THR A 363 23.30 -22.58 11.08
CA THR A 363 22.86 -21.84 12.28
C THR A 363 22.34 -20.43 11.99
N ASN A 364 22.69 -19.88 10.83
CA ASN A 364 22.30 -18.56 10.36
C ASN A 364 22.27 -18.57 8.82
N VAL A 365 21.67 -17.54 8.23
CA VAL A 365 21.51 -17.45 6.77
C VAL A 365 22.83 -17.23 6.03
N ASP A 366 23.78 -16.49 6.64
CA ASP A 366 25.06 -16.12 6.02
C ASP A 366 25.93 -17.35 5.69
N GLU A 367 25.87 -18.41 6.51
CA GLU A 367 26.53 -19.68 6.20
C GLU A 367 26.09 -20.30 4.87
N VAL A 368 24.84 -20.08 4.47
CA VAL A 368 24.34 -20.53 3.16
C VAL A 368 24.85 -19.61 2.06
N ASN A 369 24.77 -18.29 2.26
CA ASN A 369 25.24 -17.29 1.30
C ASN A 369 26.71 -17.50 0.93
N LEU A 370 27.57 -17.79 1.92
CA LEU A 370 28.99 -18.08 1.69
C LEU A 370 29.21 -19.28 0.77
N VAL A 371 28.41 -20.34 0.93
CA VAL A 371 28.52 -21.54 0.08
C VAL A 371 28.02 -21.25 -1.33
N LEU A 372 26.87 -20.56 -1.48
CA LEU A 372 26.34 -20.21 -2.80
C LEU A 372 27.29 -19.28 -3.57
N ASN A 373 27.86 -18.28 -2.89
CA ASN A 373 28.87 -17.41 -3.47
C ASN A 373 30.10 -18.17 -3.96
N ARG A 374 30.60 -19.17 -3.21
CA ARG A 374 31.72 -20.00 -3.67
C ARG A 374 31.36 -20.84 -4.88
N ILE A 375 30.13 -21.35 -4.94
CA ILE A 375 29.64 -22.12 -6.10
C ILE A 375 29.59 -21.23 -7.35
N LEU A 376 29.09 -20.00 -7.23
CA LEU A 376 28.95 -19.08 -8.36
C LEU A 376 30.30 -18.56 -8.89
N ASN A 377 31.29 -18.42 -8.01
CA ASN A 377 32.62 -17.89 -8.34
C ASN A 377 33.67 -18.98 -8.70
N HIS A 378 33.27 -20.25 -8.74
CA HIS A 378 34.12 -21.39 -9.13
C HIS A 378 33.90 -21.78 -10.60
#